data_AF-A0A3D0SNH8-F1
#
_entry.id   AF-A0A3D0SNH8-F1
#
_cell.length_a   1.000
_cell.length_b   1.000
_cell.length_c   1.000
_cell.angle_alpha   90.00
_cell.angle_beta   90.00
_cell.angle_gamma   90.00
#
_symmetry.space_group_name_H-M   'P 1'
#
loop_
_entity.id
_entity.type
_entity.pdbx_description
1 polymer ?
#
loop_
_entity_poly.entity_id
_entity_poly.type
_entity_poly.pdbx_seq_one_letter_code
_entity_poly.pdbx_strand_id
1 'polypeptide(L)'
;MKIKSSIHGLTPMLTPRQSGFTLIELMISMVLGLLLLASLVYVYTNSAQSFRAQSALALIQSNARYAFEIMGVDIRQTGFTGADTTPTNVVGTPSPTTLSTLIDLANPLVGYENTYPPNRNPSGCASACYRAGTDSLTVVRVDTENKYAVTAHTGTSPYTFTVSPWPTSNPPAAGEVFVAADYPTAAIF
;
A
#
# COMPACT_ATOMS: atom_id res chain seq x y z
N MET A 1 -76.85 -76.06 -22.78
CA MET A 1 -76.36 -74.69 -22.93
C MET A 1 -74.85 -74.69 -22.60
N LYS A 2 -73.98 -74.69 -23.61
CA LYS A 2 -72.51 -74.70 -23.44
C LYS A 2 -71.99 -73.28 -23.68
N ILE A 3 -71.31 -72.69 -22.71
CA ILE A 3 -70.60 -71.42 -22.87
C ILE A 3 -69.10 -71.73 -22.83
N LYS A 4 -68.41 -71.42 -23.93
CA LYS A 4 -66.96 -71.57 -24.12
C LYS A 4 -66.22 -70.60 -23.19
N SER A 5 -65.28 -71.11 -22.40
CA SER A 5 -64.25 -70.30 -21.73
C SER A 5 -63.11 -70.00 -22.73
N SER A 6 -62.83 -68.72 -22.95
CA SER A 6 -61.75 -68.23 -23.81
C SER A 6 -60.54 -67.89 -22.95
N ILE A 7 -59.47 -68.68 -23.05
CA ILE A 7 -58.22 -68.45 -22.34
C ILE A 7 -57.33 -67.60 -23.24
N HIS A 8 -57.19 -66.30 -22.92
CA HIS A 8 -56.21 -65.43 -23.57
C HIS A 8 -54.81 -65.90 -23.19
N GLY A 9 -54.02 -66.30 -24.19
CA GLY A 9 -52.63 -66.71 -23.99
C GLY A 9 -51.81 -65.55 -23.43
N LEU A 10 -51.26 -65.73 -22.24
CA LEU A 10 -50.25 -64.85 -21.67
C LEU A 10 -48.96 -65.06 -22.47
N THR A 11 -48.65 -64.13 -23.36
CA THR A 11 -47.35 -64.07 -24.04
C THR A 11 -46.27 -63.81 -23.00
N PRO A 12 -45.26 -64.70 -22.85
CA PRO A 12 -44.20 -64.50 -21.89
C PRO A 12 -43.34 -63.32 -22.35
N MET A 13 -43.22 -62.30 -21.51
CA MET A 13 -42.22 -61.24 -21.70
C MET A 13 -40.85 -61.87 -21.45
N LEU A 14 -40.14 -62.19 -22.54
CA LEU A 14 -38.76 -62.65 -22.49
C LEU A 14 -37.90 -61.57 -21.83
N THR A 15 -37.46 -61.81 -20.60
CA THR A 15 -36.51 -60.95 -19.90
C THR A 15 -35.21 -60.96 -20.70
N PRO A 16 -34.67 -59.79 -21.12
CA PRO A 16 -33.43 -59.76 -21.87
C PRO A 16 -32.31 -60.40 -21.05
N ARG A 17 -31.63 -61.37 -21.66
CA ARG A 17 -30.50 -62.08 -21.05
C ARG A 17 -29.34 -61.11 -20.91
N GLN A 18 -28.92 -60.82 -19.68
CA GLN A 18 -27.79 -59.93 -19.41
C GLN A 18 -26.51 -60.52 -20.03
N SER A 19 -25.98 -59.88 -21.07
CA SER A 19 -24.64 -60.18 -21.59
C SER A 19 -23.61 -59.58 -20.64
N GLY A 20 -22.72 -60.41 -20.09
CA GLY A 20 -21.58 -59.96 -19.30
C GLY A 20 -20.57 -59.19 -20.16
N PHE A 21 -19.81 -58.30 -19.53
CA PHE A 21 -18.71 -57.58 -20.18
C PHE A 21 -17.51 -58.51 -20.41
N THR A 22 -16.80 -58.29 -21.49
CA THR A 22 -15.52 -58.95 -21.74
C THR A 22 -14.43 -58.35 -20.86
N LEU A 23 -13.40 -59.14 -20.51
CA LEU A 23 -12.27 -58.68 -19.70
C LEU A 23 -11.54 -57.51 -20.39
N ILE A 24 -11.45 -57.54 -21.72
CA ILE A 24 -10.85 -56.47 -22.52
C ILE A 24 -11.66 -55.17 -22.46
N GLU A 25 -13.00 -55.21 -22.47
CA GLU A 25 -13.85 -54.02 -22.29
C GLU A 25 -13.67 -53.39 -20.91
N LEU A 26 -13.51 -54.22 -19.87
CA LEU A 26 -13.25 -53.72 -18.52
C LEU A 26 -11.86 -53.07 -18.41
N MET A 27 -10.84 -53.64 -19.07
CA MET A 27 -9.51 -53.03 -19.12
C MET A 27 -9.53 -51.69 -19.85
N ILE A 28 -10.16 -51.62 -21.02
CA ILE A 28 -10.24 -50.39 -21.83
C ILE A 28 -11.01 -49.30 -21.08
N SER A 29 -12.17 -49.63 -20.50
CA SER A 29 -12.98 -48.67 -19.75
C SER A 29 -12.25 -48.11 -18.53
N MET A 30 -11.48 -48.94 -17.81
CA MET A 30 -10.67 -48.49 -16.68
C MET A 30 -9.55 -47.54 -17.13
N VAL A 31 -8.85 -47.87 -18.22
CA VAL A 31 -7.79 -47.01 -18.77
C VAL A 31 -8.36 -45.64 -19.18
N LEU A 32 -9.49 -45.62 -19.89
CA LEU A 32 -10.16 -44.38 -20.28
C LEU A 32 -10.64 -43.57 -19.06
N GLY A 33 -11.20 -44.25 -18.04
CA GLY A 33 -11.60 -43.60 -16.78
C GLY A 33 -10.43 -42.93 -16.06
N LEU A 34 -9.27 -43.60 -16.00
CA LEU A 34 -8.06 -43.05 -15.39
C LEU A 34 -7.50 -41.86 -16.19
N LEU A 35 -7.50 -41.94 -17.53
CA LEU A 35 -7.07 -40.83 -18.39
C LEU A 35 -7.92 -39.57 -18.19
N LEU A 36 -9.25 -39.75 -18.08
CA LEU A 36 -10.17 -38.64 -17.81
C LEU A 36 -9.91 -38.01 -16.43
N LEU A 37 -9.77 -38.83 -15.39
CA LEU A 37 -9.46 -38.34 -14.04
C LEU A 37 -8.13 -37.61 -13.99
N ALA A 38 -7.08 -38.14 -14.63
CA ALA A 38 -5.77 -37.48 -14.70
C ALA A 38 -5.86 -36.11 -15.38
N SER A 39 -6.64 -36.02 -16.47
CA SER A 39 -6.87 -34.76 -17.20
C SER A 39 -7.61 -33.73 -16.34
N LEU A 40 -8.63 -34.15 -15.59
CA LEU A 40 -9.37 -33.26 -14.68
C LEU A 40 -8.49 -32.74 -13.54
N VAL A 41 -7.66 -33.61 -12.94
CA VAL A 41 -6.70 -33.20 -11.90
C VAL A 41 -5.70 -32.19 -12.46
N TYR A 42 -5.21 -32.40 -13.68
CA TYR A 42 -4.32 -31.46 -14.36
C TYR A 42 -4.98 -30.09 -14.56
N VAL A 43 -6.21 -30.04 -15.08
CA VAL A 43 -6.93 -28.77 -15.28
C VAL A 43 -7.21 -28.07 -13.95
N TYR A 44 -7.62 -28.82 -12.93
CA TYR A 44 -7.89 -28.28 -11.60
C TYR A 44 -6.64 -27.67 -10.96
N THR A 45 -5.51 -28.38 -11.00
CA THR A 45 -4.24 -27.88 -10.43
C THR A 45 -3.73 -26.64 -11.14
N ASN A 46 -3.81 -26.60 -12.48
CA ASN A 46 -3.48 -25.40 -13.27
C ASN A 46 -4.41 -24.22 -12.96
N SER A 47 -5.71 -24.48 -12.81
CA SER A 47 -6.69 -23.45 -12.46
C SER A 47 -6.42 -22.90 -11.06
N ALA A 48 -6.11 -23.76 -10.09
CA ALA A 48 -5.76 -23.37 -8.74
C ALA A 48 -4.47 -22.55 -8.69
N GLN A 49 -3.44 -22.91 -9.47
CA GLN A 49 -2.21 -22.12 -9.57
C GLN A 49 -2.46 -20.76 -10.20
N SER A 50 -3.23 -20.72 -11.29
CA SER A 50 -3.60 -19.47 -11.98
C SER A 50 -4.41 -18.55 -11.07
N PHE A 51 -5.31 -19.11 -10.26
CA PHE A 51 -6.05 -18.34 -9.27
C PHE A 51 -5.13 -17.71 -8.24
N ARG A 52 -4.18 -18.47 -7.67
CA ARG A 52 -3.21 -17.94 -6.70
C ARG A 52 -2.35 -16.81 -7.30
N ALA A 53 -1.89 -16.97 -8.53
CA ALA A 53 -1.11 -15.94 -9.23
C ALA A 53 -1.93 -14.65 -9.42
N GLN A 54 -3.19 -14.78 -9.85
CA GLN A 54 -4.10 -13.63 -9.98
C GLN A 54 -4.36 -12.94 -8.63
N SER A 55 -4.57 -13.71 -7.55
CA SER A 55 -4.73 -13.14 -6.22
C SER A 55 -3.47 -12.40 -5.75
N ALA A 56 -2.28 -12.94 -5.99
CA ALA A 56 -1.02 -12.27 -5.65
C ALA A 56 -0.85 -10.96 -6.43
N LEU A 57 -1.18 -10.95 -7.73
CA LEU A 57 -1.16 -9.73 -8.54
C LEU A 57 -2.17 -8.69 -8.05
N ALA A 58 -3.38 -9.11 -7.71
CA ALA A 58 -4.40 -8.21 -7.15
C ALA A 58 -3.93 -7.58 -5.84
N LEU A 59 -3.26 -8.36 -4.97
CA LEU A 59 -2.68 -7.86 -3.73
C LEU A 59 -1.56 -6.83 -4.00
N ILE A 60 -0.65 -7.11 -4.93
CA ILE A 60 0.42 -6.18 -5.31
C ILE A 60 -0.18 -4.88 -5.86
N GLN A 61 -1.18 -4.96 -6.73
CA GLN A 61 -1.84 -3.78 -7.29
C GLN A 61 -2.57 -2.96 -6.22
N SER A 62 -3.24 -3.61 -5.27
CA SER A 62 -3.89 -2.93 -4.14
C SER A 62 -2.86 -2.24 -3.24
N ASN A 63 -1.76 -2.92 -2.92
CA ASN A 63 -0.70 -2.36 -2.09
C ASN A 63 -0.01 -1.19 -2.79
N ALA A 64 0.24 -1.29 -4.10
CA ALA A 64 0.78 -0.20 -4.90
C ALA A 64 -0.17 1.01 -4.90
N ARG A 65 -1.47 0.81 -5.11
CA ARG A 65 -2.46 1.89 -5.04
C ARG A 65 -2.48 2.56 -3.68
N TYR A 66 -2.43 1.78 -2.61
CA TYR A 66 -2.38 2.30 -1.25
C TYR A 66 -1.10 3.12 -0.98
N ALA A 67 0.07 2.61 -1.41
CA ALA A 67 1.33 3.33 -1.30
C ALA A 67 1.30 4.66 -2.06
N PHE A 68 0.75 4.68 -3.28
CA PHE A 68 0.62 5.91 -4.07
C PHE A 68 -0.37 6.91 -3.45
N GLU A 69 -1.45 6.44 -2.81
CA GLU A 69 -2.39 7.33 -2.13
C GLU A 69 -1.70 8.09 -0.99
N ILE A 70 -0.94 7.37 -0.14
CA ILE A 70 -0.19 7.99 0.96
C ILE A 70 0.89 8.94 0.43
N MET A 71 1.71 8.48 -0.53
CA MET A 71 2.74 9.33 -1.14
C MET A 71 2.13 10.56 -1.81
N GLY A 72 0.95 10.43 -2.42
CA GLY A 72 0.25 11.51 -3.09
C GLY A 72 -0.12 12.65 -2.14
N VAL A 73 -0.44 12.37 -0.87
CA VAL A 73 -0.71 13.40 0.14
C VAL A 73 0.54 14.23 0.40
N ASP A 74 1.68 13.59 0.66
CA ASP A 74 2.95 14.28 0.93
C ASP A 74 3.45 15.06 -0.30
N ILE A 75 3.35 14.47 -1.49
CA ILE A 75 3.77 15.12 -2.75
C ILE A 75 2.91 16.36 -3.04
N ARG A 76 1.58 16.30 -2.82
CA ARG A 76 0.70 17.47 -3.02
C ARG A 76 0.97 18.60 -2.04
N GLN A 77 1.51 18.29 -0.86
CA GLN A 77 1.88 19.28 0.15
C GLN A 77 3.36 19.69 0.08
N THR A 78 4.09 19.25 -0.93
CA THR A 78 5.52 19.55 -1.03
C THR A 78 5.76 21.05 -1.17
N GLY A 79 6.68 21.59 -0.37
CA GLY A 79 6.97 23.01 -0.30
C GLY A 79 5.90 23.85 0.41
N PHE A 80 4.89 23.21 1.02
CA PHE A 80 3.88 23.93 1.80
C PHE A 80 4.49 24.53 3.07
N THR A 81 4.29 25.83 3.27
CA THR A 81 4.92 26.63 4.34
C THR A 81 3.90 27.14 5.37
N GLY A 82 2.63 26.76 5.25
CA GLY A 82 1.54 27.30 6.07
C GLY A 82 0.89 28.56 5.50
N ALA A 83 1.59 29.30 4.62
CA ALA A 83 1.07 30.47 3.91
C ALA A 83 1.81 30.66 2.58
N ASP A 84 2.13 31.91 2.19
CA ASP A 84 2.75 32.24 0.91
C ASP A 84 4.10 31.52 0.71
N THR A 85 4.48 31.37 -0.56
CA THR A 85 5.51 30.40 -1.02
C THR A 85 6.95 30.70 -0.59
N THR A 86 7.20 31.81 0.11
CA THR A 86 8.57 32.26 0.48
C THR A 86 8.64 32.73 1.94
N PRO A 87 8.78 31.81 2.90
CA PRO A 87 8.92 32.19 4.30
C PRO A 87 10.23 32.95 4.54
N THR A 88 10.17 33.97 5.39
CA THR A 88 11.37 34.71 5.81
C THR A 88 12.13 33.89 6.84
N ASN A 89 13.45 33.77 6.68
CA ASN A 89 14.29 33.11 7.65
C ASN A 89 14.62 34.06 8.82
N VAL A 90 14.13 33.73 10.02
CA VAL A 90 14.36 34.47 11.27
C VAL A 90 15.28 33.69 12.21
N VAL A 91 15.79 32.52 11.79
CA VAL A 91 16.82 31.75 12.49
C VAL A 91 18.10 32.59 12.48
N GLY A 92 18.38 33.28 13.58
CA GLY A 92 19.54 34.16 13.77
C GLY A 92 20.88 33.41 13.92
N THR A 93 20.91 32.11 13.61
CA THR A 93 22.13 31.32 13.49
C THR A 93 22.33 31.00 12.01
N PRO A 94 23.57 30.95 11.50
CA PRO A 94 23.80 30.19 10.28
C PRO A 94 23.26 28.79 10.58
N SER A 95 22.16 28.42 9.91
CA SER A 95 21.54 27.10 10.09
C SER A 95 22.69 26.10 10.13
N PRO A 96 22.80 25.25 11.18
CA PRO A 96 23.83 24.22 11.17
C PRO A 96 23.69 23.56 9.81
N THR A 97 24.78 23.52 9.04
CA THR A 97 24.80 23.08 7.63
C THR A 97 24.11 21.72 7.41
N THR A 98 23.89 21.00 8.50
CA THR A 98 23.13 19.76 8.63
C THR A 98 21.61 19.88 8.55
N LEU A 99 21.02 20.99 9.01
CA LEU A 99 19.58 21.21 8.99
C LEU A 99 19.12 21.93 7.73
N SER A 100 19.97 22.79 7.16
CA SER A 100 19.71 23.53 5.92
C SER A 100 19.49 22.65 4.69
N THR A 101 20.04 21.44 4.66
CA THR A 101 19.85 20.49 3.54
C THR A 101 18.68 19.53 3.77
N LEU A 102 18.19 19.40 5.01
CA LEU A 102 16.99 18.61 5.35
C LEU A 102 15.71 19.44 5.24
N ILE A 103 15.83 20.76 5.41
CA ILE A 103 14.75 21.73 5.28
C ILE A 103 15.12 22.70 4.14
N ASP A 104 15.40 22.15 2.96
CA ASP A 104 15.58 22.95 1.74
C ASP A 104 14.21 23.24 1.14
N LEU A 105 13.69 24.44 1.45
CA LEU A 105 12.42 24.91 0.91
C LEU A 105 12.56 25.50 -0.51
N ALA A 106 13.79 25.71 -1.00
CA ALA A 106 14.04 26.10 -2.38
C ALA A 106 13.97 24.87 -3.31
N ASN A 107 14.33 23.68 -2.81
CA ASN A 107 14.17 22.40 -3.50
C ASN A 107 13.41 21.40 -2.61
N PRO A 108 12.09 21.59 -2.40
CA PRO A 108 11.34 20.80 -1.43
C PRO A 108 11.05 19.36 -1.89
N LEU A 109 11.35 19.01 -3.15
CA LEU A 109 11.26 17.67 -3.71
C LEU A 109 12.59 17.28 -4.35
N VAL A 110 13.28 16.28 -3.80
CA VAL A 110 14.55 15.81 -4.36
C VAL A 110 14.62 14.29 -4.35
N GLY A 111 14.93 13.70 -5.50
CA GLY A 111 15.25 12.28 -5.65
C GLY A 111 16.75 12.05 -5.56
N TYR A 112 17.14 10.92 -4.96
CA TYR A 112 18.51 10.48 -4.80
C TYR A 112 18.68 9.05 -5.30
N GLU A 113 19.57 8.89 -6.27
CA GLU A 113 19.93 7.59 -6.86
C GLU A 113 21.05 6.96 -6.05
N ASN A 114 20.76 5.88 -5.33
CA ASN A 114 21.71 5.13 -4.50
C ASN A 114 22.66 6.00 -3.64
N THR A 115 22.22 7.18 -3.25
CA THR A 115 23.02 8.20 -2.56
C THR A 115 22.21 8.76 -1.41
N TYR A 116 22.90 9.14 -0.34
CA TYR A 116 22.25 9.76 0.82
C TYR A 116 21.84 11.21 0.49
N PRO A 117 20.68 11.69 0.96
CA PRO A 117 20.46 13.12 1.03
C PRO A 117 21.57 13.78 1.86
N PRO A 118 22.16 14.89 1.39
CA PRO A 118 23.28 15.53 2.08
C PRO A 118 22.89 15.93 3.51
N ASN A 119 23.78 15.61 4.45
CA ASN A 119 23.73 15.93 5.89
C ASN A 119 22.53 15.44 6.72
N ARG A 120 21.97 14.25 6.41
CA ARG A 120 21.04 13.61 7.35
C ARG A 120 21.76 13.29 8.68
N ASN A 121 21.31 13.87 9.78
CA ASN A 121 21.70 13.42 11.11
C ASN A 121 21.11 12.01 11.34
N PRO A 122 21.94 10.96 11.54
CA PRO A 122 21.45 9.60 11.77
C PRO A 122 20.57 9.47 13.02
N SER A 123 20.50 10.48 13.90
CA SER A 123 19.67 10.45 15.11
C SER A 123 18.24 10.98 14.94
N GLY A 124 17.86 11.55 13.78
CA GLY A 124 16.49 12.01 13.52
C GLY A 124 15.51 10.88 13.16
N CYS A 125 16.04 9.69 12.90
CA CYS A 125 15.26 8.48 12.71
C CYS A 125 15.85 7.39 13.60
N ALA A 126 15.04 6.79 14.47
CA ALA A 126 15.49 5.69 15.35
C ALA A 126 15.94 4.43 14.58
N SER A 127 15.64 4.36 13.28
CA SER A 127 16.11 3.36 12.32
C SER A 127 16.54 4.08 11.04
N ALA A 128 17.54 3.55 10.32
CA ALA A 128 18.07 4.21 9.12
C ALA A 128 16.94 4.51 8.12
N CYS A 129 16.56 5.79 8.00
CA CYS A 129 15.57 6.29 7.04
C CYS A 129 16.02 6.15 5.57
N TYR A 130 17.15 5.50 5.35
CA TYR A 130 17.72 5.17 4.07
C TYR A 130 18.28 3.75 4.18
N ARG A 131 18.03 2.93 3.15
CA ARG A 131 18.70 1.64 2.97
C ARG A 131 19.79 1.81 1.94
N ALA A 132 21.01 1.38 2.28
CA ALA A 132 22.11 1.35 1.32
C ALA A 132 21.75 0.46 0.12
N GLY A 133 22.07 0.92 -1.09
CA GLY A 133 21.70 0.20 -2.32
C GLY A 133 20.29 0.52 -2.84
N THR A 134 19.59 1.51 -2.26
CA THR A 134 18.24 1.90 -2.70
C THR A 134 18.15 3.39 -3.01
N ASP A 135 17.21 3.73 -3.88
CA ASP A 135 16.88 5.11 -4.22
C ASP A 135 15.96 5.70 -3.15
N SER A 136 16.02 7.02 -2.98
CA SER A 136 15.20 7.71 -1.99
C SER A 136 14.62 9.00 -2.53
N LEU A 137 13.43 9.34 -2.04
CA LEU A 137 12.76 10.60 -2.33
C LEU A 137 12.63 11.38 -1.02
N THR A 138 13.05 12.64 -1.04
CA THR A 138 12.86 13.55 0.08
C THR A 138 11.77 14.56 -0.28
N VAL A 139 10.81 14.70 0.64
CA VAL A 139 9.73 15.68 0.57
C VAL A 139 9.84 16.58 1.79
N VAL A 140 9.93 17.88 1.57
CA VAL A 140 9.94 18.90 2.62
C VAL A 140 8.59 19.62 2.60
N ARG A 141 7.91 19.61 3.74
CA ARG A 141 6.66 20.34 3.98
C ARG A 141 6.55 20.69 5.45
N VAL A 142 5.79 21.74 5.76
CA VAL A 142 5.40 22.05 7.14
C VAL A 142 4.46 20.97 7.65
N ASP A 143 4.63 20.63 8.93
CA ASP A 143 3.72 19.72 9.61
C ASP A 143 2.34 20.37 9.78
N THR A 144 1.30 19.67 9.31
CA THR A 144 -0.09 20.14 9.40
C THR A 144 -0.85 19.52 10.57
N GLU A 145 -0.26 18.56 11.28
CA GLU A 145 -0.88 17.86 12.41
C GLU A 145 -0.57 18.60 13.72
N ASN A 146 0.70 19.00 13.93
CA ASN A 146 1.13 19.72 15.13
C ASN A 146 1.09 21.24 14.93
N LYS A 147 -0.10 21.83 15.10
CA LYS A 147 -0.31 23.28 14.96
C LYS A 147 -0.47 23.95 16.33
N TYR A 148 0.25 25.05 16.53
CA TYR A 148 0.14 25.86 17.74
C TYR A 148 -0.27 27.28 17.39
N ALA A 149 -1.28 27.80 18.08
CA ALA A 149 -1.69 29.18 17.90
C ALA A 149 -0.62 30.10 18.50
N VAL A 150 -0.11 31.01 17.69
CA VAL A 150 0.76 32.10 18.14
C VAL A 150 -0.10 33.10 18.93
N THR A 151 0.20 33.28 20.21
CA THR A 151 -0.49 34.20 21.12
C THR A 151 0.20 35.57 21.19
N ALA A 152 1.53 35.61 21.06
CA ALA A 152 2.29 36.86 21.06
C ALA A 152 3.58 36.69 20.26
N HIS A 153 4.11 37.79 19.72
CA HIS A 153 5.41 37.82 19.06
C HIS A 153 6.11 39.17 19.23
N THR A 154 7.44 39.18 19.15
CA THR A 154 8.25 40.41 19.17
C THR A 154 8.74 40.76 17.76
N GLY A 155 8.45 41.99 17.29
CA GLY A 155 8.92 42.49 15.99
C GLY A 155 10.35 43.05 15.98
N THR A 156 11.05 42.97 17.11
CA THR A 156 12.43 43.48 17.27
C THR A 156 13.30 42.40 17.92
N SER A 157 14.59 42.37 17.56
CA SER A 157 15.54 41.38 18.09
C SER A 157 15.65 41.47 19.62
N PRO A 158 15.58 40.34 20.35
CA PRO A 158 15.43 38.97 19.86
C PRO A 158 13.99 38.68 19.40
N TYR A 159 13.86 38.07 18.22
CA TYR A 159 12.57 37.62 17.69
C TYR A 159 12.09 36.40 18.50
N THR A 160 10.93 36.52 19.13
CA THR A 160 10.33 35.47 19.96
C THR A 160 8.87 35.27 19.61
N PHE A 161 8.39 34.03 19.67
CA PHE A 161 6.98 33.64 19.53
C PHE A 161 6.51 32.93 20.80
N THR A 162 5.37 33.34 21.32
CA THR A 162 4.67 32.67 22.43
C THR A 162 3.49 31.92 21.85
N VAL A 163 3.35 30.62 22.16
CA VAL A 163 2.25 29.76 21.67
C VAL A 163 1.36 29.26 22.82
N SER A 164 0.07 28.99 22.55
CA SER A 164 -0.88 28.45 23.54
C SER A 164 -1.78 27.31 23.02
N PRO A 165 -2.08 26.26 23.81
CA PRO A 165 -1.29 25.68 24.91
C PRO A 165 -0.33 24.60 24.39
N TRP A 166 0.81 24.47 25.07
CA TRP A 166 1.82 23.44 24.82
C TRP A 166 1.26 22.03 25.07
N PRO A 167 1.55 21.03 24.22
CA PRO A 167 1.08 19.67 24.44
C PRO A 167 1.83 19.04 25.62
N THR A 168 1.11 18.34 26.50
CA THR A 168 1.70 17.64 27.65
C THR A 168 2.42 16.35 27.24
N SER A 169 2.04 15.78 26.09
CA SER A 169 2.73 14.67 25.44
C SER A 169 3.55 15.19 24.25
N ASN A 170 4.84 14.87 24.22
CA ASN A 170 5.78 15.29 23.17
C ASN A 170 5.86 16.83 22.99
N PRO A 171 6.21 17.59 24.06
CA PRO A 171 6.44 19.03 23.92
C PRO A 171 7.61 19.28 22.96
N PRO A 172 7.56 20.35 22.15
CA PRO A 172 8.70 20.75 21.34
C PRO A 172 10.02 20.82 22.10
N ALA A 173 11.04 20.20 21.53
CA ALA A 173 12.39 20.21 22.08
C ALA A 173 13.24 21.36 21.52
N ALA A 174 14.25 21.79 22.29
CA ALA A 174 15.23 22.75 21.80
C ALA A 174 15.96 22.19 20.56
N GLY A 175 16.01 22.96 19.47
CA GLY A 175 16.61 22.56 18.20
C GLY A 175 15.60 22.11 17.14
N GLU A 176 14.31 22.04 17.47
CA GLU A 176 13.24 21.93 16.48
C GLU A 176 13.04 23.26 15.74
N VAL A 177 12.66 23.17 14.47
CA VAL A 177 12.39 24.33 13.60
C VAL A 177 10.89 24.48 13.45
N PHE A 178 10.43 25.71 13.64
CA PHE A 178 9.03 26.06 13.55
C PHE A 178 8.79 27.00 12.37
N VAL A 179 7.57 26.92 11.83
CA VAL A 179 7.07 27.88 10.86
C VAL A 179 5.84 28.55 11.44
N ALA A 180 5.91 29.87 11.63
CA ALA A 180 4.74 30.69 11.91
C ALA A 180 4.25 31.22 10.58
N ALA A 181 2.95 31.06 10.36
CA ALA A 181 2.29 31.51 9.16
C ALA A 181 1.03 32.29 9.54
N ASP A 182 0.80 33.39 8.83
CA ASP A 182 -0.46 34.13 8.76
C ASP A 182 -0.88 34.22 7.28
N TYR A 183 -2.07 34.76 6.98
CA TYR A 183 -2.68 34.71 5.65
C TYR A 183 -1.75 35.11 4.48
N PRO A 184 -0.90 36.17 4.56
CA PRO A 184 0.01 36.53 3.48
C PRO A 184 1.50 36.21 3.73
N THR A 185 1.87 35.73 4.91
CA THR A 185 3.29 35.70 5.32
C THR A 185 3.62 34.46 6.13
N ALA A 186 4.82 33.94 5.91
CA ALA A 186 5.39 32.87 6.73
C ALA A 186 6.80 33.26 7.20
N ALA A 187 7.20 32.77 8.36
CA ALA A 187 8.51 32.97 8.95
C ALA A 187 8.99 31.67 9.60
N ILE A 188 10.26 31.32 9.37
CA ILE A 188 10.93 30.15 9.94
C ILE A 188 11.80 30.60 11.11
N PHE A 189 11.75 29.89 12.23
CA PHE A 189 12.53 30.15 13.45
C PHE A 189 12.96 28.88 14.17
#